data_AF-A0A4Y2RV25-F1
#
_entry.id   AF-A0A4Y2RV25-F1
#
_cell.length_a   1.000
_cell.length_b   1.000
_cell.length_c   1.000
_cell.angle_alpha   90.00
_cell.angle_beta   90.00
_cell.angle_gamma   90.00
#
_symmetry.space_group_name_H-M   'P 1'
#
loop_
_entity.id
_entity.type
_entity.pdbx_description
1 polymer ?
#
loop_
_entity_poly.entity_id
_entity_poly.type
_entity_poly.pdbx_seq_one_letter_code
_entity_poly.pdbx_strand_id
1 'polypeptide(L)'
;MFACTYCSYEDVLNLWELLSETEKDKLQKYSDFVVKQWITWLKSKSNKDWLFCVAWILGTSLWTKNRRVLKRVLEPLTPAEKSHCLRKVLTGTEVSSDFMRFCLSLMTRDDQELIFRESPVEVFRCISSWPLRSSFFDIADNLWPYLTQDSFCCVLNMLLRQVKNQESDYFDLLIILKKFWTQSPHNFQTIAKDDGRFSRPLQCVLDFDVSQTFPKQEFSDYYLID
;
A
#
# COMPACT_ATOMS: atom_id res chain seq x y z
N MET A 1 -5.11 25.51 0.20
CA MET A 1 -4.31 24.28 0.07
C MET A 1 -4.42 23.40 1.31
N PHE A 2 -3.88 23.82 2.47
CA PHE A 2 -3.88 22.96 3.67
C PHE A 2 -5.28 22.49 4.11
N ALA A 3 -6.27 23.39 4.20
CA ALA A 3 -7.64 23.00 4.56
C ALA A 3 -8.18 21.86 3.66
N CYS A 4 -7.95 21.93 2.35
CA CYS A 4 -8.30 20.90 1.38
C CYS A 4 -7.54 19.58 1.62
N THR A 5 -6.21 19.65 1.84
CA THR A 5 -5.36 18.48 2.08
C THR A 5 -5.72 17.73 3.37
N TYR A 6 -6.12 18.47 4.41
CA TYR A 6 -6.51 17.92 5.71
C TYR A 6 -8.01 17.61 5.80
N CYS A 7 -8.79 17.90 4.75
CA CYS A 7 -10.24 17.77 4.76
C CYS A 7 -10.90 18.56 5.91
N SER A 8 -10.39 19.76 6.19
CA SER A 8 -10.98 20.71 7.13
C SER A 8 -12.18 21.39 6.47
N TYR A 9 -13.34 20.72 6.54
CA TYR A 9 -14.53 21.08 5.82
C TYR A 9 -14.96 22.54 6.00
N GLU A 10 -15.06 22.98 7.26
CA GLU A 10 -15.48 24.32 7.64
C GLU A 10 -14.50 25.38 7.14
N ASP A 11 -13.19 25.12 7.31
CA ASP A 11 -12.15 26.02 6.82
C ASP A 11 -12.19 26.16 5.29
N VAL A 12 -12.46 25.08 4.56
CA VAL A 12 -12.57 25.12 3.10
C VAL A 12 -13.74 26.01 2.68
N LEU A 13 -14.91 25.86 3.32
CA LEU A 13 -16.08 26.69 3.03
C LEU A 13 -15.82 28.16 3.36
N ASN A 14 -15.31 28.44 4.57
CA ASN A 14 -15.04 29.80 5.02
C ASN A 14 -14.02 30.51 4.12
N LEU A 15 -12.92 29.83 3.78
CA LEU A 15 -11.92 30.37 2.87
C LEU A 15 -12.50 30.61 1.47
N TRP A 16 -13.37 29.73 0.98
CA TRP A 16 -13.99 29.89 -0.33
C TRP A 16 -14.85 31.16 -0.43
N GLU A 17 -15.63 31.45 0.60
CA GLU A 17 -16.47 32.65 0.66
C GLU A 17 -15.67 33.95 0.78
N LEU A 18 -14.49 33.90 1.43
CA LEU A 18 -13.61 35.05 1.59
C LEU A 18 -12.83 35.42 0.32
N LEU A 19 -12.65 34.48 -0.60
CA LEU A 19 -11.86 34.71 -1.81
C LEU A 19 -12.65 35.51 -2.85
N SER A 20 -11.98 36.46 -3.50
CA SER A 20 -12.51 37.12 -4.69
C SER A 20 -12.56 36.17 -5.88
N GLU A 21 -13.40 36.47 -6.88
CA GLU A 21 -13.48 35.68 -8.11
C GLU A 21 -12.13 35.56 -8.82
N THR A 22 -11.31 36.61 -8.80
CA THR A 22 -9.97 36.56 -9.40
C THR A 22 -9.03 35.59 -8.70
N GLU A 23 -9.15 35.44 -7.37
CA GLU A 23 -8.36 34.48 -6.59
C GLU A 23 -8.87 33.06 -6.80
N LYS A 24 -10.19 32.87 -6.86
CA LYS A 24 -10.82 31.57 -7.19
C LYS A 24 -10.35 31.07 -8.56
N ASP A 25 -10.27 31.94 -9.56
CA ASP A 25 -9.80 31.59 -10.90
C ASP A 25 -8.30 31.25 -10.92
N LYS A 26 -7.47 32.00 -10.18
CA LYS A 26 -6.06 31.67 -9.99
C LYS A 26 -5.89 30.29 -9.35
N LEU A 27 -6.64 30.01 -8.28
CA LEU A 27 -6.58 28.71 -7.61
C LEU A 27 -6.99 27.57 -8.56
N GLN A 28 -8.05 27.75 -9.34
CA GLN A 28 -8.47 26.73 -10.30
C GLN A 28 -7.37 26.40 -11.32
N LYS A 29 -6.62 27.41 -11.77
CA LYS A 29 -5.57 27.24 -12.78
C LYS A 29 -4.30 26.62 -12.19
N TYR A 30 -3.83 27.12 -11.05
CA TYR A 30 -2.48 26.85 -10.54
C TYR A 30 -2.41 25.84 -9.39
N SER A 31 -3.54 25.41 -8.83
CA SER A 31 -3.51 24.47 -7.69
C SER A 31 -3.31 23.02 -8.11
N ASP A 32 -2.93 22.20 -7.11
CA ASP A 32 -2.82 20.76 -7.23
C ASP A 32 -4.17 20.07 -7.48
N PHE A 33 -4.11 18.76 -7.71
CA PHE A 33 -5.28 17.92 -7.93
C PHE A 33 -6.30 17.98 -6.77
N VAL A 34 -5.84 17.95 -5.51
CA VAL A 34 -6.70 17.92 -4.33
C VAL A 34 -7.53 19.19 -4.23
N VAL A 35 -6.90 20.35 -4.36
CA VAL A 35 -7.58 21.64 -4.33
C VAL A 35 -8.54 21.78 -5.51
N LYS A 36 -8.16 21.33 -6.72
CA LYS A 36 -9.04 21.35 -7.89
C LYS A 36 -10.31 20.51 -7.70
N GLN A 37 -10.20 19.37 -7.01
CA GLN A 37 -11.37 18.56 -6.65
C GLN A 37 -12.31 19.37 -5.74
N TRP A 38 -11.79 19.99 -4.67
CA TRP A 38 -12.59 20.84 -3.79
C TRP A 38 -13.26 22.00 -4.53
N ILE A 39 -12.53 22.72 -5.40
CA ILE A 39 -13.11 23.83 -6.19
C ILE A 39 -14.25 23.33 -7.09
N THR A 40 -14.09 22.16 -7.71
CA THR A 40 -15.14 21.54 -8.54
C THR A 40 -16.41 21.31 -7.73
N TRP A 41 -16.31 20.80 -6.49
CA TRP A 41 -17.45 20.62 -5.61
C TRP A 41 -18.03 21.96 -5.11
N LEU A 42 -17.18 22.94 -4.78
CA LEU A 42 -17.63 24.25 -4.31
C LEU A 42 -18.42 25.01 -5.38
N LYS A 43 -17.97 24.96 -6.64
CA LYS A 43 -18.67 25.56 -7.79
C LYS A 43 -19.93 24.80 -8.21
N SER A 44 -20.10 23.54 -7.79
CA SER A 44 -21.30 22.78 -8.14
C SER A 44 -22.54 23.28 -7.41
N LYS A 45 -23.73 23.03 -7.97
CA LYS A 45 -25.02 23.27 -7.30
C LYS A 45 -25.34 22.23 -6.21
N SER A 46 -24.39 21.37 -5.85
CA SER A 46 -24.57 20.37 -4.79
C SER A 46 -24.79 21.05 -3.45
N ASN A 47 -25.59 20.40 -2.61
CA ASN A 47 -25.79 20.79 -1.22
C ASN A 47 -24.43 20.88 -0.49
N LYS A 48 -24.23 21.95 0.28
CA LYS A 48 -23.04 22.21 1.11
C LYS A 48 -23.25 21.70 2.54
N ASP A 49 -23.89 20.56 2.66
CA ASP A 49 -23.95 19.77 3.90
C ASP A 49 -22.84 18.70 3.87
N TRP A 50 -22.29 18.39 5.05
CA TRP A 50 -21.15 17.49 5.17
C TRP A 50 -21.43 16.09 4.60
N LEU A 51 -22.63 15.53 4.78
CA LEU A 51 -22.95 14.20 4.26
C LEU A 51 -22.96 14.17 2.73
N PHE A 52 -23.40 15.27 2.10
CA PHE A 52 -23.33 15.42 0.64
C PHE A 52 -21.90 15.62 0.16
N CYS A 53 -21.07 16.32 0.94
CA CYS A 53 -19.64 16.42 0.67
C CYS A 53 -18.97 15.04 0.72
N VAL A 54 -19.26 14.24 1.75
CA VAL A 54 -18.76 12.86 1.90
C VAL A 54 -19.17 11.99 0.71
N ALA A 55 -20.46 11.99 0.35
CA ALA A 55 -20.95 11.24 -0.80
C ALA A 55 -20.25 11.66 -2.11
N TRP A 56 -20.06 12.96 -2.31
CA TRP A 56 -19.33 13.48 -3.46
C TRP A 56 -17.86 13.02 -3.44
N ILE A 57 -17.16 13.16 -2.31
CA ILE A 57 -15.76 12.74 -2.17
C ILE A 57 -15.62 11.25 -2.49
N LEU A 58 -16.49 10.39 -1.95
CA LEU A 58 -16.48 8.94 -2.20
C LEU A 58 -16.70 8.59 -3.69
N GLY A 59 -17.36 9.48 -4.44
CA GLY A 59 -17.51 9.40 -5.90
C GLY A 59 -16.27 9.80 -6.70
N THR A 60 -15.22 10.32 -6.05
CA THR A 60 -13.95 10.73 -6.69
C THR A 60 -12.80 9.79 -6.34
N SER A 61 -11.63 10.00 -6.95
CA SER A 61 -10.38 9.33 -6.57
C SER A 61 -9.63 10.04 -5.43
N LEU A 62 -10.19 11.11 -4.85
CA LEU A 62 -9.52 11.90 -3.81
C LEU A 62 -9.25 11.08 -2.54
N TRP A 63 -10.27 10.35 -2.07
CA TRP A 63 -10.22 9.62 -0.81
C TRP A 63 -9.31 8.38 -0.85
N THR A 64 -9.11 7.78 -2.02
CA THR A 64 -8.22 6.61 -2.17
C THR A 64 -6.74 7.00 -2.19
N LYS A 65 -6.41 8.29 -2.36
CA LYS A 65 -5.03 8.80 -2.44
C LYS A 65 -4.62 9.68 -1.26
N ASN A 66 -5.55 10.03 -0.38
CA ASN A 66 -5.28 10.92 0.76
C ASN A 66 -5.80 10.32 2.07
N ARG A 67 -4.87 9.90 2.95
CA ARG A 67 -5.18 9.21 4.21
C ARG A 67 -6.03 10.06 5.16
N ARG A 68 -5.84 11.38 5.12
CA ARG A 68 -6.55 12.33 5.99
C ARG A 68 -7.99 12.50 5.53
N VAL A 69 -8.19 12.61 4.22
CA VAL A 69 -9.52 12.61 3.62
C VAL A 69 -10.21 11.28 3.91
N LEU A 70 -9.55 10.14 3.67
CA LEU A 70 -10.09 8.81 3.98
C LEU A 70 -10.57 8.74 5.43
N LYS A 71 -9.72 9.10 6.40
CA LYS A 71 -10.10 9.10 7.82
C LYS A 71 -11.38 9.89 8.08
N ARG A 72 -11.46 11.11 7.54
CA ARG A 72 -12.62 12.00 7.71
C ARG A 72 -13.88 11.47 7.07
N VAL A 73 -13.82 10.97 5.84
CA VAL A 73 -15.01 10.45 5.15
C VAL A 73 -15.52 9.15 5.76
N LEU A 74 -14.68 8.39 6.45
CA LEU A 74 -15.10 7.20 7.18
C LEU A 74 -15.90 7.55 8.44
N GLU A 75 -15.62 8.67 9.13
CA GLU A 75 -16.26 9.05 10.41
C GLU A 75 -17.79 8.90 10.43
N PRO A 76 -18.55 9.46 9.46
CA PRO A 76 -20.01 9.38 9.46
C PRO A 76 -20.59 8.05 8.94
N LEU A 77 -19.77 7.14 8.42
CA LEU A 77 -20.24 5.91 7.79
C LEU A 77 -20.58 4.82 8.81
N THR A 78 -21.53 3.96 8.45
CA THR A 78 -21.81 2.71 9.18
C THR A 78 -20.62 1.74 9.09
N PRO A 79 -20.49 0.76 10.01
CA PRO A 79 -19.43 -0.24 9.93
C PRO A 79 -19.36 -0.96 8.58
N ALA A 80 -20.51 -1.35 8.01
CA ALA A 80 -20.56 -2.03 6.71
C ALA A 80 -20.05 -1.16 5.55
N GLU A 81 -20.40 0.13 5.56
CA GLU A 81 -19.92 1.10 4.56
C GLU A 81 -18.42 1.37 4.72
N LYS A 82 -17.91 1.47 5.95
CA LYS A 82 -16.46 1.58 6.22
C LYS A 82 -15.72 0.39 5.65
N SER A 83 -16.16 -0.83 5.95
CA SER A 83 -15.56 -2.05 5.44
C SER A 83 -15.59 -2.10 3.90
N HIS A 84 -16.72 -1.72 3.28
CA HIS A 84 -16.80 -1.62 1.82
C HIS A 84 -15.80 -0.61 1.24
N CYS A 85 -15.70 0.59 1.82
CA CYS A 85 -14.76 1.62 1.37
C CYS A 85 -13.31 1.16 1.52
N LEU A 86 -12.94 0.63 2.69
CA LEU A 86 -11.58 0.16 2.96
C LEU A 86 -11.20 -0.99 2.02
N ARG A 87 -12.11 -1.95 1.76
CA ARG A 87 -11.88 -3.01 0.78
C ARG A 87 -11.63 -2.47 -0.62
N LYS A 88 -12.47 -1.53 -1.08
CA LYS A 88 -12.33 -0.90 -2.40
C LYS A 88 -10.99 -0.17 -2.57
N VAL A 89 -10.45 0.42 -1.51
CA VAL A 89 -9.09 0.98 -1.55
C VAL A 89 -8.10 -0.15 -1.75
N LEU A 90 -8.13 -1.17 -0.88
CA LEU A 90 -7.08 -2.17 -0.76
C LEU A 90 -7.00 -3.15 -1.93
N THR A 91 -8.08 -3.33 -2.68
CA THR A 91 -8.09 -4.13 -3.92
C THR A 91 -7.69 -3.32 -5.16
N GLY A 92 -7.38 -2.03 -5.01
CA GLY A 92 -6.85 -1.19 -6.07
C GLY A 92 -5.37 -1.45 -6.38
N THR A 93 -4.95 -1.21 -7.62
CA THR A 93 -3.61 -1.55 -8.13
C THR A 93 -2.45 -0.65 -7.66
N GLU A 94 -2.72 0.43 -6.93
CA GLU A 94 -1.72 1.48 -6.62
C GLU A 94 -1.70 1.89 -5.13
N VAL A 95 -1.98 0.97 -4.21
CA VAL A 95 -1.97 1.31 -2.78
C VAL A 95 -0.55 1.24 -2.24
N SER A 96 0.00 2.38 -1.82
CA SER A 96 1.28 2.40 -1.11
C SER A 96 1.20 1.57 0.18
N SER A 97 2.30 0.94 0.59
CA SER A 97 2.34 0.13 1.82
C SER A 97 1.87 0.92 3.05
N ASP A 98 2.26 2.19 3.21
CA ASP A 98 1.80 3.04 4.31
C ASP A 98 0.28 3.25 4.32
N PHE A 99 -0.32 3.41 3.15
CA PHE A 99 -1.76 3.56 3.01
C PHE A 99 -2.47 2.23 3.33
N MET A 100 -1.91 1.11 2.88
CA MET A 100 -2.46 -0.21 3.19
C MET A 100 -2.44 -0.50 4.69
N ARG A 101 -1.34 -0.18 5.38
CA ARG A 101 -1.24 -0.31 6.86
C ARG A 101 -2.30 0.51 7.57
N PHE A 102 -2.46 1.75 7.14
CA PHE A 102 -3.48 2.63 7.70
C PHE A 102 -4.88 2.01 7.53
N CYS A 103 -5.23 1.54 6.34
CA CYS A 103 -6.52 0.88 6.10
C CYS A 103 -6.71 -0.39 6.93
N LEU A 104 -5.71 -1.28 6.97
CA LEU A 104 -5.77 -2.51 7.75
C LEU A 104 -5.97 -2.21 9.25
N SER A 105 -5.35 -1.15 9.78
CA SER A 105 -5.53 -0.75 11.19
C SER A 105 -6.94 -0.29 11.55
N LEU A 106 -7.75 0.09 10.55
CA LEU A 106 -9.14 0.50 10.72
C LEU A 106 -10.14 -0.64 10.50
N MET A 107 -9.68 -1.79 9.99
CA MET A 107 -10.53 -2.94 9.67
C MET A 107 -10.73 -3.86 10.89
N THR A 108 -11.85 -4.57 10.89
CA THR A 108 -12.07 -5.72 11.78
C THR A 108 -11.18 -6.90 11.35
N ARG A 109 -10.99 -7.89 12.23
CA ARG A 109 -10.22 -9.11 11.86
C ARG A 109 -10.85 -9.85 10.69
N ASP A 110 -12.18 -9.94 10.65
CA ASP A 110 -12.91 -10.61 9.58
C ASP A 110 -12.70 -9.88 8.23
N ASP A 111 -12.69 -8.55 8.24
CA ASP A 111 -12.38 -7.77 7.03
C ASP A 111 -10.92 -7.90 6.60
N GLN A 112 -9.98 -7.98 7.54
CA GLN A 112 -8.56 -8.24 7.25
C GLN A 112 -8.39 -9.61 6.60
N GLU A 113 -9.05 -10.65 7.12
CA GLU A 113 -8.99 -12.01 6.56
C GLU A 113 -9.47 -12.05 5.11
N LEU A 114 -10.53 -11.30 4.77
CA LEU A 114 -10.98 -11.17 3.38
C LEU A 114 -9.91 -10.56 2.48
N ILE A 115 -9.21 -9.52 2.94
CA ILE A 115 -8.09 -8.92 2.19
C ILE A 115 -6.92 -9.90 2.06
N PHE A 116 -6.62 -10.65 3.11
CA PHE A 116 -5.55 -11.68 3.10
C PHE A 116 -5.84 -12.75 2.05
N ARG A 117 -7.10 -13.12 1.89
CA ARG A 117 -7.55 -14.06 0.86
C ARG A 117 -7.56 -13.46 -0.55
N GLU A 118 -8.02 -12.23 -0.71
CA GLU A 118 -8.20 -11.60 -2.03
C GLU A 118 -6.90 -11.05 -2.61
N SER A 119 -5.95 -10.63 -1.76
CA SER A 119 -4.74 -9.93 -2.20
C SER A 119 -3.50 -10.28 -1.36
N PRO A 120 -3.16 -11.57 -1.18
CA PRO A 120 -2.06 -11.98 -0.29
C PRO A 120 -0.72 -11.37 -0.69
N VAL A 121 -0.43 -11.25 -1.99
CA VAL A 121 0.83 -10.68 -2.50
C VAL A 121 1.00 -9.21 -2.07
N GLU A 122 -0.07 -8.42 -2.13
CA GLU A 122 -0.02 -7.01 -1.73
C GLU A 122 0.10 -6.85 -0.22
N VAL A 123 -0.51 -7.76 0.55
CA VAL A 123 -0.30 -7.82 2.01
C VAL A 123 1.17 -8.13 2.32
N PHE A 124 1.79 -9.12 1.64
CA PHE A 124 3.22 -9.41 1.78
C PHE A 124 4.11 -8.20 1.43
N ARG A 125 3.76 -7.44 0.38
CA ARG A 125 4.44 -6.18 0.02
C ARG A 125 4.36 -5.15 1.14
N CYS A 126 3.19 -5.06 1.78
CA CYS A 126 2.93 -4.13 2.87
C CYS A 126 3.73 -4.45 4.15
N ILE A 127 3.83 -5.72 4.52
CA ILE A 127 4.53 -6.16 5.75
C ILE A 127 6.06 -6.28 5.58
N SER A 128 6.55 -6.47 4.34
CA SER A 128 8.00 -6.51 4.04
C SER A 128 8.68 -5.13 4.03
N SER A 129 7.89 -4.06 3.96
CA SER A 129 8.42 -2.70 4.02
C SER A 129 8.66 -2.25 5.46
N TRP A 130 9.64 -1.37 5.67
CA TRP A 130 9.87 -0.73 6.97
C TRP A 130 8.65 0.15 7.35
N PRO A 131 8.24 0.24 8.64
CA PRO A 131 8.85 -0.38 9.82
C PRO A 131 8.29 -1.78 10.18
N LEU A 132 7.38 -2.36 9.40
CA LEU A 132 6.68 -3.59 9.78
C LEU A 132 7.51 -4.89 9.64
N ARG A 133 8.76 -4.80 9.18
CA ARG A 133 9.65 -5.95 9.03
C ARG A 133 9.76 -6.80 10.29
N SER A 134 9.75 -6.18 11.47
CA SER A 134 9.80 -6.88 12.77
C SER A 134 8.61 -7.79 13.03
N SER A 135 7.45 -7.48 12.44
CA SER A 135 6.20 -8.22 12.59
C SER A 135 5.83 -9.01 11.33
N PHE A 136 6.77 -9.17 10.39
CA PHE A 136 6.54 -9.87 9.12
C PHE A 136 5.96 -11.27 9.35
N PHE A 137 6.56 -12.04 10.25
CA PHE A 137 6.16 -13.44 10.47
C PHE A 137 4.83 -13.57 11.22
N ASP A 138 4.51 -12.63 12.11
CA ASP A 138 3.23 -12.61 12.83
C ASP A 138 2.03 -12.56 11.87
N ILE A 139 2.22 -11.92 10.70
CA ILE A 139 1.20 -11.79 9.67
C ILE A 139 1.37 -12.86 8.59
N ALA A 140 2.60 -13.20 8.20
CA ALA A 140 2.88 -14.19 7.15
C ALA A 140 2.30 -15.57 7.45
N ASP A 141 2.29 -15.98 8.73
CA ASP A 141 1.75 -17.28 9.13
C ASP A 141 0.26 -17.43 8.78
N ASN A 142 -0.49 -16.32 8.76
CA ASN A 142 -1.90 -16.29 8.38
C ASN A 142 -2.12 -16.22 6.86
N LEU A 143 -1.06 -15.97 6.07
CA LEU A 143 -1.17 -15.77 4.61
C LEU A 143 -0.89 -17.04 3.82
N TRP A 144 -0.16 -18.01 4.38
CA TRP A 144 0.17 -19.27 3.69
C TRP A 144 -1.03 -19.98 3.06
N PRO A 145 -2.20 -20.11 3.72
CA PRO A 145 -3.35 -20.80 3.14
C PRO A 145 -3.92 -20.16 1.87
N TYR A 146 -3.62 -18.89 1.64
CA TYR A 146 -4.15 -18.11 0.51
C TYR A 146 -3.16 -17.98 -0.65
N LEU A 147 -1.93 -18.47 -0.49
CA LEU A 147 -0.94 -18.45 -1.56
C LEU A 147 -1.18 -19.60 -2.55
N THR A 148 -1.23 -19.26 -3.84
CA THR A 148 -0.98 -20.17 -4.96
C THR A 148 0.53 -20.21 -5.28
N GLN A 149 0.94 -21.18 -6.09
CA GLN A 149 2.32 -21.29 -6.58
C GLN A 149 2.79 -20.01 -7.29
N ASP A 150 1.95 -19.44 -8.15
CA ASP A 150 2.25 -18.17 -8.84
C ASP A 150 2.40 -17.00 -7.86
N SER A 151 1.47 -16.88 -6.90
CA SER A 151 1.52 -15.82 -5.91
C SER A 151 2.74 -15.94 -4.98
N PHE A 152 3.17 -17.17 -4.67
CA PHE A 152 4.40 -17.43 -3.93
C PHE A 152 5.62 -16.93 -4.72
N CYS A 153 5.73 -17.29 -6.00
CA CYS A 153 6.81 -16.81 -6.87
C CYS A 153 6.81 -15.27 -6.98
N CYS A 154 5.63 -14.64 -7.02
CA CYS A 154 5.50 -13.18 -6.99
C CYS A 154 6.07 -12.58 -5.69
N VAL A 155 5.73 -13.15 -4.52
CA VAL A 155 6.25 -12.70 -3.22
C VAL A 155 7.77 -12.91 -3.13
N LEU A 156 8.27 -14.07 -3.58
CA LEU A 156 9.69 -14.36 -3.59
C LEU A 156 10.47 -13.38 -4.49
N ASN A 157 10.01 -13.15 -5.72
CA ASN A 157 10.59 -12.18 -6.64
C ASN A 157 10.61 -10.77 -6.03
N MET A 158 9.52 -10.38 -5.38
CA MET A 158 9.41 -9.09 -4.71
C MET A 158 10.47 -8.93 -3.60
N LEU A 159 10.61 -9.92 -2.71
CA LEU A 159 11.60 -9.88 -1.63
C LEU A 159 13.03 -9.82 -2.18
N LEU A 160 13.35 -10.63 -3.19
CA LEU A 160 14.67 -10.60 -3.81
C LEU A 160 14.97 -9.25 -4.49
N ARG A 161 13.98 -8.66 -5.18
CA ARG A 161 14.11 -7.32 -5.77
C ARG A 161 14.29 -6.24 -4.71
N GLN A 162 13.65 -6.36 -3.55
CA GLN A 162 13.89 -5.45 -2.43
C GLN A 162 15.33 -5.53 -1.95
N VAL A 163 15.90 -6.74 -1.78
CA VAL A 163 17.31 -6.94 -1.43
C VAL A 163 18.23 -6.27 -2.47
N LYS A 164 17.95 -6.48 -3.77
CA LYS A 164 18.72 -5.87 -4.87
C LYS A 164 18.74 -4.34 -4.76
N ASN A 165 17.57 -3.74 -4.57
CA ASN A 165 17.39 -2.29 -4.66
C ASN A 165 17.77 -1.53 -3.39
N GLN A 166 17.92 -2.20 -2.24
CA GLN A 166 18.21 -1.55 -0.95
C GLN A 166 19.71 -1.30 -0.77
N GLU A 167 20.15 -0.04 -0.80
CA GLU A 167 21.55 0.36 -0.56
C GLU A 167 22.02 0.12 0.88
N SER A 168 21.15 0.39 1.86
CA SER A 168 21.36 0.10 3.29
C SER A 168 20.28 -0.83 3.84
N ASP A 169 20.51 -1.39 5.02
CA ASP A 169 19.48 -2.10 5.82
C ASP A 169 18.82 -3.32 5.13
N TYR A 170 19.54 -3.97 4.23
CA TYR A 170 19.10 -5.20 3.56
C TYR A 170 19.27 -6.46 4.44
N PHE A 171 19.98 -6.38 5.57
CA PHE A 171 20.19 -7.52 6.47
C PHE A 171 18.87 -8.11 7.00
N ASP A 172 17.92 -7.25 7.42
CA ASP A 172 16.58 -7.70 7.83
C ASP A 172 15.86 -8.42 6.69
N LEU A 173 16.02 -7.95 5.46
CA LEU A 173 15.42 -8.59 4.28
C LEU A 173 16.05 -9.95 3.99
N LEU A 174 17.37 -10.10 4.17
CA LEU A 174 18.03 -11.41 4.04
C LEU A 174 17.52 -12.40 5.08
N ILE A 175 17.35 -11.96 6.34
CA ILE A 175 16.79 -12.79 7.42
C ILE A 175 15.34 -13.19 7.08
N ILE A 176 14.53 -12.21 6.66
CA ILE A 176 13.14 -12.46 6.23
C ILE A 176 13.11 -13.47 5.08
N LEU A 177 13.96 -13.29 4.06
CA LEU A 177 13.97 -14.16 2.88
C LEU A 177 14.37 -15.58 3.24
N LYS A 178 15.43 -15.76 4.03
CA LYS A 178 15.86 -17.07 4.52
C LYS A 178 14.75 -17.78 5.28
N LYS A 179 14.15 -17.10 6.26
CA LYS A 179 13.10 -17.71 7.09
C LYS A 179 11.82 -17.96 6.29
N PHE A 180 11.42 -17.05 5.40
CA PHE A 180 10.30 -17.23 4.47
C PHE A 180 10.51 -18.47 3.59
N TRP A 181 11.71 -18.65 3.05
CA TRP A 181 12.06 -19.85 2.28
C TRP A 181 12.01 -21.12 3.12
N THR A 182 12.61 -21.12 4.32
CA THR A 182 12.63 -22.29 5.20
C THR A 182 11.22 -22.71 5.64
N GLN A 183 10.31 -21.76 5.86
CA GLN A 183 8.93 -22.02 6.27
C GLN A 183 7.98 -22.33 5.12
N SER A 184 8.37 -22.05 3.87
CA SER A 184 7.48 -22.25 2.73
C SER A 184 7.19 -23.74 2.49
N PRO A 185 5.94 -24.10 2.11
CA PRO A 185 5.59 -25.46 1.69
C PRO A 185 6.53 -26.04 0.64
N HIS A 186 6.82 -27.35 0.73
CA HIS A 186 7.80 -28.00 -0.15
C HIS A 186 7.46 -27.89 -1.64
N ASN A 187 6.19 -27.98 -1.99
CA ASN A 187 5.70 -27.82 -3.36
C ASN A 187 6.00 -26.43 -3.94
N PHE A 188 6.04 -25.38 -3.12
CA PHE A 188 6.43 -24.03 -3.53
C PHE A 188 7.94 -23.93 -3.76
N GLN A 189 8.73 -24.55 -2.89
CA GLN A 189 10.19 -24.59 -3.04
C GLN A 189 10.63 -25.28 -4.34
N THR A 190 9.99 -26.40 -4.70
CA THR A 190 10.30 -27.13 -5.93
C THR A 190 10.12 -26.23 -7.16
N ILE A 191 8.99 -25.55 -7.26
CA ILE A 191 8.69 -24.68 -8.41
C ILE A 191 9.66 -23.50 -8.51
N ALA A 192 10.00 -22.88 -7.38
CA ALA A 192 10.97 -21.78 -7.40
C ALA A 192 12.39 -22.26 -7.76
N LYS A 193 12.78 -23.48 -7.38
CA LYS A 193 14.07 -24.07 -7.76
C LYS A 193 14.17 -24.40 -9.25
N ASP A 194 13.06 -24.86 -9.84
CA ASP A 194 12.98 -25.19 -11.27
C ASP A 194 12.96 -23.94 -12.16
N ASP A 195 12.72 -22.76 -11.57
CA ASP A 195 12.72 -21.48 -12.26
C ASP A 195 14.11 -20.81 -12.22
N GLY A 196 14.70 -20.64 -13.41
CA GLY A 196 16.01 -20.00 -13.58
C GLY A 196 16.11 -18.60 -12.97
N ARG A 197 14.99 -17.86 -12.90
CA ARG A 197 14.91 -16.50 -12.35
C ARG A 197 15.15 -16.45 -10.84
N PHE A 198 14.90 -17.54 -10.13
CA PHE A 198 15.03 -17.59 -8.67
C PHE A 198 16.21 -18.42 -8.22
N SER A 199 16.55 -19.50 -8.92
CA SER A 199 17.60 -20.45 -8.52
C SER A 199 18.91 -19.79 -8.05
N ARG A 200 19.51 -18.92 -8.88
CA ARG A 200 20.79 -18.24 -8.55
C ARG A 200 20.67 -17.17 -7.48
N PRO A 201 19.75 -16.17 -7.58
CA PRO A 201 19.58 -15.19 -6.51
C PRO A 201 19.28 -15.83 -5.16
N LEU A 202 18.42 -16.86 -5.14
CA LEU A 202 18.04 -17.55 -3.92
C LEU A 202 19.23 -18.29 -3.31
N GLN A 203 20.01 -19.03 -4.11
CA GLN A 203 21.20 -19.74 -3.63
C GLN A 203 22.19 -18.76 -2.97
N CYS A 204 22.46 -17.62 -3.61
CA CYS A 204 23.29 -16.56 -3.08
C CYS A 204 22.81 -16.05 -1.70
N VAL A 205 21.49 -15.87 -1.54
CA VAL A 205 20.92 -15.47 -0.24
C VAL A 205 21.03 -16.60 0.79
N LEU A 206 20.75 -17.86 0.42
CA LEU A 206 20.77 -18.98 1.36
C LEU A 206 22.17 -19.27 1.90
N ASP A 207 23.19 -19.20 1.03
CA ASP A 207 24.59 -19.47 1.36
C ASP A 207 25.26 -18.33 2.14
N PHE A 208 24.67 -17.13 2.13
CA PHE A 208 25.23 -15.97 2.82
C PHE A 208 25.36 -16.20 4.33
N ASP A 209 26.57 -16.13 4.87
CA ASP A 209 26.76 -16.06 6.32
C ASP A 209 26.68 -14.60 6.79
N VAL A 210 25.87 -14.34 7.82
CA VAL A 210 25.72 -13.02 8.45
C VAL A 210 27.03 -12.46 9.02
N SER A 211 28.04 -13.31 9.22
CA SER A 211 29.40 -12.90 9.61
C SER A 211 30.20 -12.25 8.48
N GLN A 212 29.72 -12.32 7.24
CA GLN A 212 30.41 -11.86 6.03
C GLN A 212 29.70 -10.65 5.39
N THR A 213 30.39 -9.98 4.46
CA THR A 213 29.77 -8.93 3.64
C THR A 213 28.97 -9.57 2.51
N PHE A 214 27.71 -9.19 2.34
CA PHE A 214 26.85 -9.75 1.29
C PHE A 214 27.36 -9.34 -0.10
N PRO A 215 27.55 -10.27 -1.05
CA PRO A 215 28.10 -9.98 -2.38
C PRO A 215 27.03 -9.31 -3.27
N LYS A 216 26.68 -8.07 -2.94
CA LYS A 216 25.54 -7.36 -3.54
C LYS A 216 25.68 -7.14 -5.06
N GLN A 217 26.90 -6.91 -5.55
CA GLN A 217 27.15 -6.73 -6.97
C GLN A 217 26.84 -8.02 -7.74
N GLU A 218 27.42 -9.14 -7.32
CA GLU A 218 27.17 -10.46 -7.90
C GLU A 218 25.68 -10.82 -7.83
N PHE A 219 25.04 -10.58 -6.68
CA PHE A 219 23.61 -10.77 -6.51
C PHE A 219 22.78 -9.97 -7.52
N SER A 220 23.19 -8.73 -7.82
CA SER A 220 22.48 -7.84 -8.74
C SER A 220 22.63 -8.28 -10.20
N ASP A 221 23.76 -8.90 -10.55
CA ASP A 221 24.06 -9.37 -11.90
C ASP A 221 23.16 -10.54 -12.32
N TYR A 222 22.65 -11.32 -11.36
CA TYR A 222 21.65 -12.37 -11.64
C TYR A 222 20.31 -11.85 -12.17
N TYR A 223 20.06 -10.53 -12.08
CA TYR A 223 18.87 -9.86 -12.60
C TYR A 223 19.11 -9.07 -13.88
N LEU A 224 20.32 -9.11 -14.45
CA LEU A 224 20.68 -8.47 -15.72
C LEU A 224 20.65 -9.45 -16.90
N ILE A 225 20.35 -10.72 -16.64
CA ILE A 225 20.20 -11.77 -17.65
C ILE A 225 18.71 -12.11 -17.72
N ASP A 226 17.94 -11.24 -18.37
CA ASP A 226 16.60 -11.51 -18.93
C ASP A 226 16.48 -10.72 -20.25
#